data_AF-A0A6D2JCR8-F1
#
_entry.id   AF-A0A6D2JCR8-F1
#
_cell.length_a   1.000
_cell.length_b   1.000
_cell.length_c   1.000
_cell.angle_alpha   90.00
_cell.angle_beta   90.00
_cell.angle_gamma   90.00
#
_symmetry.space_group_name_H-M   'P 1'
#
loop_
_entity.id
_entity.type
_entity.pdbx_description
1 polymer ?
#
loop_
_entity_poly.entity_id
_entity_poly.type
_entity_poly.pdbx_seq_one_letter_code
_entity_poly.pdbx_strand_id
1 'polypeptide(L)'
;MEVKATPKSSMEIKLSEIVIIDMPGPRETCSICTDDNMRSNQMFSVDICHHRFCSECVKRHLEVRLLEGLAMTCPHDGCQSKLSYINCIHLLTPKLKEFWRQKMREDLIPVAKRVYCPNPRCSALMSETELSISKPTDEAMRFCVRCHNPFCISCKVPWHSNLSCEDYKSLHPNPTESERKLKALANQKRWRQCGKCQNMVELSQGCVSVVCR
;
A
#
# COMPACT_ATOMS: atom_id res chain seq x y z
N MET A 1 -65.93 -2.27 52.38
CA MET A 1 -64.60 -2.93 52.35
C MET A 1 -63.62 -1.91 51.82
N GLU A 2 -63.08 -1.09 52.71
CA GLU A 2 -62.09 -0.05 52.38
C GLU A 2 -60.69 -0.59 52.70
N VAL A 3 -59.85 -0.70 51.68
CA VAL A 3 -58.46 -1.12 51.80
C VAL A 3 -57.60 0.11 52.10
N LYS A 4 -57.13 0.24 53.34
CA LYS A 4 -56.14 1.24 53.73
C LYS A 4 -54.78 0.89 53.12
N ALA A 5 -54.28 1.74 52.22
CA ALA A 5 -52.90 1.68 51.74
C ALA A 5 -51.95 2.30 52.78
N THR A 6 -50.91 1.56 53.17
CA THR A 6 -49.82 2.03 54.03
C THR A 6 -48.72 2.73 53.20
N PRO A 7 -48.01 3.73 53.74
CA PRO A 7 -46.97 4.44 53.00
C PRO A 7 -45.67 3.61 52.98
N LYS A 8 -45.16 3.31 51.78
CA LYS A 8 -43.82 2.74 51.61
C LYS A 8 -42.78 3.87 51.71
N SER A 9 -41.97 3.82 52.77
CA SER A 9 -40.78 4.65 52.94
C SER A 9 -39.75 4.32 51.84
N SER A 10 -39.41 5.31 51.03
CA SER A 10 -38.34 5.27 50.04
C SER A 10 -37.00 5.58 50.72
N MET A 11 -36.16 4.57 50.93
CA MET A 11 -34.76 4.76 51.29
C MET A 11 -33.94 5.01 50.02
N GLU A 12 -33.48 6.23 49.83
CA GLU A 12 -32.51 6.58 48.78
C GLU A 12 -31.12 6.06 49.16
N ILE A 13 -30.61 5.09 48.40
CA ILE A 13 -29.23 4.63 48.52
C ILE A 13 -28.36 5.61 47.74
N LYS A 14 -27.59 6.45 48.45
CA LYS A 14 -26.55 7.28 47.85
C LYS A 14 -25.41 6.38 47.38
N LEU A 15 -25.29 6.19 46.07
CA LEU A 15 -24.09 5.65 45.44
C LEU A 15 -22.99 6.69 45.57
N SER A 16 -22.01 6.43 46.43
CA SER A 16 -20.79 7.23 46.53
C SER A 16 -19.95 7.04 45.26
N GLU A 17 -19.39 8.15 44.76
CA GLU A 17 -18.55 8.20 43.57
C GLU A 17 -17.30 7.32 43.76
N ILE A 18 -17.15 6.30 42.93
CA ILE A 18 -15.92 5.51 42.83
C ILE A 18 -14.86 6.42 42.18
N VAL A 19 -13.94 6.92 42.99
CA VAL A 19 -12.73 7.56 42.49
C VAL A 19 -11.85 6.46 41.89
N ILE A 20 -11.82 6.35 40.57
CA ILE A 20 -10.85 5.50 39.86
C ILE A 20 -9.48 6.15 40.04
N ILE A 21 -8.72 5.66 41.02
CA ILE A 21 -7.31 6.02 41.16
C ILE A 21 -6.58 5.34 39.99
N ASP A 22 -6.24 6.11 38.96
CA ASP A 22 -5.39 5.67 37.82
C ASP A 22 -3.98 5.38 38.35
N MET A 23 -3.78 4.19 38.92
CA MET A 23 -2.46 3.67 39.28
C MET A 23 -1.63 3.63 37.99
N PRO A 24 -0.55 4.42 37.87
CA PRO A 24 0.23 4.45 36.64
C PRO A 24 0.85 3.06 36.44
N GLY A 25 0.39 2.36 35.42
CA GLY A 25 0.94 1.07 35.00
C GLY A 25 2.44 1.16 34.66
N PRO A 26 3.11 0.02 34.48
CA PRO A 26 4.54 -0.02 34.15
C PRO A 26 4.81 0.83 32.91
N ARG A 27 5.87 1.64 32.99
CA ARG A 27 6.35 2.45 31.87
C ARG A 27 7.21 1.59 30.96
N GLU A 28 7.04 1.77 29.67
CA GLU A 28 7.78 1.07 28.62
C GLU A 28 8.68 2.05 27.86
N THR A 29 9.79 1.53 27.35
CA THR A 29 10.71 2.31 26.51
C THR A 29 10.52 1.95 25.04
N CYS A 30 10.36 2.95 24.19
CA CYS A 30 10.35 2.73 22.75
C CYS A 30 11.78 2.60 22.21
N SER A 31 12.08 1.48 21.54
CA SER A 31 13.41 1.23 20.95
C SER A 31 13.76 2.10 19.73
N ILE A 32 12.82 2.87 19.19
CA ILE A 32 13.05 3.77 18.04
C ILE A 32 13.35 5.19 18.51
N CYS A 33 12.49 5.78 19.35
CA CYS A 33 12.68 7.16 19.83
C CYS A 33 13.33 7.25 21.21
N THR A 34 13.61 6.13 21.86
CA THR A 34 14.23 6.04 23.20
C THR A 34 13.44 6.70 24.33
N ASP A 35 12.18 7.05 24.09
CA ASP A 35 11.30 7.59 25.12
C ASP A 35 10.87 6.46 26.07
N ASP A 36 11.20 6.62 27.36
CA ASP A 36 10.99 5.67 28.46
C ASP A 36 9.74 5.99 29.31
N ASN A 37 8.96 6.99 28.92
CA ASN A 37 7.76 7.42 29.61
C ASN A 37 6.47 7.01 28.86
N MET A 38 6.48 5.83 28.22
CA MET A 38 5.30 5.34 27.51
C MET A 38 4.43 4.49 28.42
N ARG A 39 3.14 4.81 28.49
CA ARG A 39 2.12 3.91 29.04
C ARG A 39 1.88 2.76 28.06
N SER A 40 1.45 1.60 28.55
CA SER A 40 1.19 0.43 27.69
C SER A 40 0.14 0.67 26.59
N ASN A 41 -0.80 1.60 26.77
CA ASN A 41 -1.77 2.00 25.74
C ASN A 41 -1.20 2.93 24.65
N GLN A 42 0.00 3.48 24.86
CA GLN A 42 0.75 4.26 23.86
C GLN A 42 1.70 3.37 23.05
N MET A 43 1.83 2.10 23.43
CA MET A 43 2.66 1.11 22.76
C MET A 43 1.82 0.28 21.80
N PHE A 44 2.27 0.21 20.56
CA PHE A 44 1.75 -0.65 19.52
C PHE A 44 2.54 -1.96 19.49
N SER A 45 1.85 -3.09 19.55
CA SER A 45 2.43 -4.42 19.41
C SER A 45 2.15 -4.98 18.03
N VAL A 46 3.19 -5.43 17.33
CA VAL A 46 3.00 -6.14 16.05
C VAL A 46 2.44 -7.53 16.30
N ASP A 47 1.36 -7.92 15.61
CA ASP A 47 0.64 -9.17 15.90
C ASP A 47 1.48 -10.44 15.74
N ILE A 48 2.34 -10.47 14.72
CA ILE A 48 3.07 -11.69 14.33
C ILE A 48 4.37 -11.86 15.11
N CYS A 49 5.16 -10.79 15.29
CA CYS A 49 6.46 -10.87 15.96
C CYS A 49 6.47 -10.31 17.39
N HIS A 50 5.37 -9.71 17.84
CA HIS A 50 5.24 -9.11 19.17
C HIS A 50 6.26 -8.01 19.51
N HIS A 51 7.01 -7.49 18.53
CA HIS A 51 7.82 -6.30 18.72
C HIS A 51 6.92 -5.10 19.04
N ARG A 52 7.33 -4.31 20.04
CA ARG A 52 6.58 -3.19 20.58
C ARG A 52 7.29 -1.87 20.32
N PHE A 53 6.52 -0.85 19.92
CA PHE A 53 7.00 0.50 19.64
C PHE A 53 5.94 1.51 20.04
N CYS A 54 6.29 2.77 20.30
CA CYS A 54 5.25 3.77 20.50
C CYS A 54 4.45 3.99 19.20
N SER A 55 3.15 4.28 19.33
CA SER A 55 2.23 4.45 18.20
C SER A 55 2.69 5.53 17.21
N GLU A 56 3.36 6.58 17.70
CA GLU A 56 3.89 7.66 16.87
C GLU A 56 5.06 7.20 15.99
N CYS A 57 5.97 6.37 16.52
CA CYS A 57 7.04 5.78 15.72
C CYS A 57 6.49 4.81 14.66
N VAL A 58 5.48 4.01 15.01
CA VAL A 58 4.81 3.13 14.03
C VAL A 58 4.15 3.96 12.94
N LYS A 59 3.42 5.02 13.29
CA LYS A 59 2.80 5.92 12.32
C LYS A 59 3.81 6.49 11.32
N ARG A 60 4.92 7.08 11.80
CA ARG A 60 5.98 7.63 10.93
C ARG A 60 6.61 6.57 10.04
N HIS A 61 6.85 5.37 10.58
CA HIS A 61 7.34 4.24 9.80
C HIS A 61 6.38 3.86 8.68
N LEU A 62 5.08 3.73 8.97
CA LEU A 62 4.05 3.44 7.98
C LEU A 62 4.01 4.53 6.89
N GLU A 63 4.10 5.80 7.27
CA GLU A 63 4.13 6.95 6.35
C GLU A 63 5.29 6.88 5.37
N VAL A 64 6.51 6.69 5.87
CA VAL A 64 7.72 6.58 5.03
C VAL A 64 7.63 5.36 4.10
N ARG A 65 7.28 4.19 4.63
CA ARG A 65 7.17 2.95 3.83
C ARG A 65 6.14 3.07 2.72
N LEU A 66 5.00 3.72 2.99
CA LEU A 66 3.99 3.99 1.97
C LEU A 66 4.54 4.94 0.90
N LEU A 67 5.11 6.08 1.28
CA LEU A 67 5.63 7.07 0.33
C LEU A 67 6.75 6.51 -0.56
N GLU A 68 7.61 5.65 -0.02
CA GLU A 68 8.69 4.99 -0.75
C GLU A 68 8.23 3.76 -1.56
N GLY A 69 6.95 3.38 -1.44
CA GLY A 69 6.43 2.21 -2.14
C GLY A 69 7.01 0.88 -1.62
N LEU A 70 7.45 0.82 -0.37
CA LEU A 70 8.01 -0.37 0.25
C LEU A 70 6.92 -1.25 0.90
N ALA A 71 7.28 -2.49 1.23
CA ALA A 71 6.37 -3.43 1.88
C ALA A 71 6.05 -3.00 3.32
N MET A 72 4.84 -3.24 3.80
CA MET A 72 4.43 -2.85 5.15
C MET A 72 4.90 -3.90 6.16
N THR A 73 6.13 -3.76 6.66
CA THR A 73 6.79 -4.70 7.58
C THR A 73 7.11 -4.06 8.92
N CYS A 74 7.36 -4.89 9.94
CA CYS A 74 7.78 -4.48 11.27
C CYS A 74 8.93 -3.45 11.24
N PRO A 75 8.91 -2.42 12.10
CA PRO A 75 10.02 -1.47 12.23
C PRO A 75 11.31 -2.06 12.80
N HIS A 76 11.26 -3.23 13.45
CA HIS A 76 12.44 -3.87 14.02
C HIS A 76 13.42 -4.26 12.91
N ASP A 77 14.71 -3.96 13.10
CA ASP A 77 15.74 -4.30 12.13
C ASP A 77 15.78 -5.80 11.85
N GLY A 78 15.94 -6.17 10.58
CA GLY A 78 15.89 -7.57 10.13
C GLY A 78 14.53 -8.29 10.23
N CYS A 79 13.49 -7.69 10.83
CA CYS A 79 12.19 -8.34 10.98
C CYS A 79 11.32 -8.18 9.74
N GLN A 80 10.90 -9.31 9.14
CA GLN A 80 10.07 -9.32 7.92
C GLN A 80 8.57 -9.50 8.18
N SER A 81 8.14 -9.55 9.46
CA SER A 81 6.73 -9.69 9.81
C SER A 81 5.89 -8.56 9.22
N LYS A 82 4.81 -8.90 8.52
CA LYS A 82 3.92 -7.92 7.90
C LYS A 82 3.07 -7.19 8.95
N LEU A 83 2.82 -5.92 8.70
CA LEU A 83 1.89 -5.11 9.48
C LEU A 83 0.47 -5.29 8.94
N SER A 84 -0.49 -5.51 9.84
CA SER A 84 -1.91 -5.64 9.51
C SER A 84 -2.52 -4.28 9.18
N TYR A 85 -3.15 -4.18 8.01
CA TYR A 85 -3.89 -2.97 7.61
C TYR A 85 -4.94 -2.59 8.65
N ILE A 86 -5.73 -3.56 9.12
CA ILE A 86 -6.82 -3.35 10.08
C ILE A 86 -6.28 -2.77 11.39
N ASN A 87 -5.16 -3.30 11.86
CA ASN A 87 -4.60 -2.87 13.15
C ASN A 87 -3.86 -1.53 13.05
N CYS A 88 -3.39 -1.15 11.86
CA CYS A 88 -2.64 0.10 11.66
C CYS A 88 -3.51 1.26 11.13
N ILE A 89 -4.73 1.00 10.63
CA ILE A 89 -5.53 1.99 9.91
C ILE A 89 -5.86 3.23 10.76
N HIS A 90 -5.97 3.08 12.08
CA HIS A 90 -6.30 4.18 12.99
C HIS A 90 -5.15 5.20 13.12
N LEU A 91 -3.90 4.81 12.81
CA LEU A 91 -2.72 5.66 12.87
C LEU A 91 -2.60 6.61 11.66
N LEU A 92 -3.33 6.32 10.58
CA LEU A 92 -3.10 6.94 9.26
C LEU A 92 -4.12 8.02 8.93
N THR A 93 -3.70 8.97 8.10
CA THR A 93 -4.60 9.95 7.48
C THR A 93 -5.48 9.29 6.41
N PRO A 94 -6.67 9.85 6.07
CA PRO A 94 -7.52 9.29 5.01
C PRO A 94 -6.79 9.05 3.67
N LYS A 95 -5.90 9.97 3.29
CA LYS A 95 -5.07 9.86 2.08
C LYS A 95 -4.16 8.64 2.10
N LEU A 96 -3.48 8.39 3.23
CA LEU A 96 -2.58 7.25 3.38
C LEU A 96 -3.34 5.92 3.47
N LYS A 97 -4.53 5.91 4.07
CA LYS A 97 -5.42 4.73 4.08
C LYS A 97 -5.76 4.32 2.65
N GLU A 98 -6.17 5.27 1.81
CA GLU A 98 -6.48 4.98 0.41
C GLU A 98 -5.25 4.51 -0.35
N PHE A 99 -4.10 5.14 -0.13
CA PHE A 99 -2.85 4.72 -0.76
C PHE A 99 -2.44 3.29 -0.38
N TRP A 100 -2.56 2.90 0.89
CA TRP A 100 -2.29 1.52 1.31
C TRP A 100 -3.31 0.55 0.69
N ARG A 101 -4.61 0.88 0.69
CA ARG A 101 -5.63 0.04 0.02
C ARG A 101 -5.34 -0.14 -1.47
N GLN A 102 -4.95 0.92 -2.16
CA GLN A 102 -4.54 0.86 -3.55
C GLN A 102 -3.35 -0.10 -3.71
N LYS A 103 -2.29 0.07 -2.91
CA LYS A 103 -1.13 -0.82 -2.94
C LYS A 103 -1.49 -2.29 -2.70
N MET A 104 -2.37 -2.56 -1.74
CA MET A 104 -2.88 -3.92 -1.49
C MET A 104 -3.58 -4.50 -2.72
N ARG A 105 -4.41 -3.71 -3.42
CA ARG A 105 -5.06 -4.14 -4.67
C ARG A 105 -4.04 -4.39 -5.78
N GLU A 106 -3.03 -3.53 -5.90
CA GLU A 106 -1.96 -3.68 -6.89
C GLU A 106 -1.10 -4.93 -6.63
N ASP A 107 -0.85 -5.26 -5.36
CA ASP A 107 -0.12 -6.46 -4.95
C ASP A 107 -0.88 -7.76 -5.24
N LEU A 108 -2.22 -7.70 -5.41
CA LEU A 108 -3.02 -8.85 -5.87
C LEU A 108 -2.84 -9.14 -7.36
N ILE A 109 -2.36 -8.17 -8.16
CA ILE A 109 -2.13 -8.36 -9.59
C ILE A 109 -0.73 -8.95 -9.78
N PRO A 110 -0.60 -10.21 -10.25
CA PRO A 110 0.70 -10.81 -10.51
C PRO A 110 1.51 -9.92 -11.45
N VAL A 111 2.80 -9.75 -11.19
CA VAL A 111 3.65 -8.82 -11.96
C VAL A 111 3.63 -9.11 -13.47
N ALA A 112 3.54 -10.39 -13.86
CA ALA A 112 3.42 -10.80 -15.25
C ALA A 112 2.09 -10.41 -15.92
N LYS A 113 1.06 -10.05 -15.15
CA LYS A 113 -0.28 -9.68 -15.60
C LYS A 113 -0.58 -8.18 -15.43
N ARG A 114 0.42 -7.40 -14.99
CA ARG A 114 0.30 -5.95 -14.80
C ARG A 114 0.36 -5.21 -16.13
N VAL A 115 -0.61 -4.34 -16.36
CA VAL A 115 -0.69 -3.44 -17.52
C VAL A 115 -0.83 -2.01 -17.04
N TYR A 116 0.09 -1.14 -17.43
CA TYR A 116 0.04 0.28 -17.09
C TYR A 116 -0.57 1.10 -18.23
N CYS A 117 -1.37 2.10 -17.87
CA CYS A 117 -1.83 3.10 -18.82
C CYS A 117 -0.62 3.86 -19.40
N PRO A 118 -0.47 3.95 -20.74
CA PRO A 118 0.69 4.61 -21.34
C PRO A 118 0.66 6.14 -21.23
N ASN A 119 -0.48 6.73 -20.86
CA ASN A 119 -0.55 8.17 -20.60
C ASN A 119 0.23 8.50 -19.32
N PRO A 120 1.32 9.28 -19.36
CA PRO A 120 2.16 9.59 -18.19
C PRO A 120 1.44 10.42 -17.12
N ARG A 121 0.37 11.14 -17.48
CA ARG A 121 -0.48 11.84 -16.51
C ARG A 121 -1.44 10.90 -15.79
N CYS A 122 -1.63 9.70 -16.34
CA CYS A 122 -2.43 8.65 -15.76
C CYS A 122 -1.50 7.61 -15.10
N SER A 123 -0.90 6.71 -15.86
CA SER A 123 -0.10 5.59 -15.31
C SER A 123 -0.89 4.68 -14.35
N ALA A 124 -2.22 4.60 -14.49
CA ALA A 124 -3.03 3.64 -13.75
C ALA A 124 -2.54 2.21 -13.99
N LEU A 125 -2.43 1.41 -12.94
CA LEU A 125 -2.18 -0.03 -13.03
C LEU A 125 -3.50 -0.79 -13.17
N MET A 126 -3.53 -1.71 -14.12
CA MET A 126 -4.66 -2.58 -14.46
C MET A 126 -4.16 -4.03 -14.60
N SER A 127 -5.09 -4.98 -14.62
CA SER A 127 -4.77 -6.38 -14.93
C SER A 127 -5.11 -6.73 -16.38
N GLU A 128 -4.37 -7.66 -16.99
CA GLU A 128 -4.74 -8.21 -18.31
C GLU A 128 -6.17 -8.78 -18.32
N THR A 129 -6.59 -9.41 -17.21
CA THR A 129 -7.93 -9.98 -17.07
C THR A 129 -9.01 -8.90 -17.13
N GLU A 130 -8.83 -7.79 -16.41
CA GLU A 130 -9.74 -6.64 -16.41
C GLU A 130 -9.91 -6.05 -17.82
N LEU A 131 -8.81 -5.97 -18.57
CA LEU A 131 -8.81 -5.47 -19.95
C LEU A 131 -9.40 -6.45 -20.97
N SER A 132 -9.44 -7.75 -20.66
CA SER A 132 -9.94 -8.77 -21.58
C SER A 132 -11.48 -8.85 -21.62
N ILE A 133 -12.16 -8.17 -20.69
CA ILE A 133 -13.63 -8.17 -20.60
C ILE A 133 -14.25 -7.35 -21.74
N SER A 134 -13.60 -6.26 -22.13
CA SER A 134 -13.97 -5.53 -23.35
C SER A 134 -13.46 -6.29 -24.57
N LYS A 135 -14.35 -6.62 -25.52
CA LYS A 135 -13.99 -7.06 -26.87
C LYS A 135 -14.06 -5.87 -27.83
N PRO A 136 -12.98 -5.10 -28.01
CA PRO A 136 -12.93 -4.09 -29.05
C PRO A 136 -12.97 -4.73 -30.43
N THR A 137 -13.24 -3.90 -31.43
CA THR A 137 -13.20 -4.26 -32.85
C THR A 137 -11.82 -4.70 -33.33
N ASP A 138 -10.77 -4.34 -32.62
CA ASP A 138 -9.38 -4.72 -32.87
C ASP A 138 -8.85 -5.53 -31.69
N GLU A 139 -8.19 -6.66 -31.96
CA GLU A 139 -7.70 -7.60 -30.95
C GLU A 139 -6.72 -6.97 -29.96
N ALA A 140 -5.99 -5.92 -30.35
CA ALA A 140 -4.95 -5.29 -29.53
C ALA A 140 -5.39 -4.00 -28.83
N MET A 141 -6.47 -3.34 -29.26
CA MET A 141 -6.94 -2.09 -28.66
C MET A 141 -7.50 -2.33 -27.26
N ARG A 142 -7.22 -1.49 -26.27
CA ARG A 142 -7.84 -1.53 -24.94
C ARG A 142 -8.10 -0.12 -24.42
N PHE A 143 -8.98 0.01 -23.45
CA PHE A 143 -9.29 1.30 -22.82
C PHE A 143 -8.78 1.30 -21.38
N CYS A 144 -8.16 2.41 -20.96
CA CYS A 144 -7.77 2.56 -19.57
C CYS A 144 -9.02 2.66 -18.68
N VAL A 145 -9.12 1.84 -17.63
CA VAL A 145 -10.28 1.85 -16.71
C VAL A 145 -10.43 3.14 -15.90
N ARG A 146 -9.39 3.97 -15.87
CA ARG A 146 -9.39 5.25 -15.13
C ARG A 146 -9.64 6.45 -16.02
N CYS A 147 -8.85 6.61 -17.09
CA CYS A 147 -8.93 7.78 -17.96
C CYS A 147 -9.64 7.52 -19.29
N HIS A 148 -10.02 6.28 -19.59
CA HIS A 148 -10.73 5.86 -20.81
C HIS A 148 -9.98 6.16 -22.12
N ASN A 149 -8.70 6.53 -22.07
CA ASN A 149 -7.90 6.69 -23.28
C ASN A 149 -7.62 5.31 -23.91
N PRO A 150 -7.76 5.18 -25.24
CA PRO A 150 -7.44 3.94 -25.94
C PRO A 150 -5.92 3.76 -26.06
N PHE A 151 -5.47 2.51 -25.93
CA PHE A 151 -4.08 2.12 -26.06
C PHE A 151 -3.93 0.74 -26.69
N CYS A 152 -2.76 0.44 -27.25
CA CYS A 152 -2.43 -0.88 -27.74
C CYS A 152 -1.82 -1.71 -26.61
N ILE A 153 -2.43 -2.85 -26.25
CA ILE A 153 -1.94 -3.71 -25.17
C ILE A 153 -0.62 -4.42 -25.54
N SER A 154 -0.43 -4.69 -26.84
CA SER A 154 0.72 -5.44 -27.37
C SER A 154 2.02 -4.65 -27.31
N CYS A 155 1.99 -3.37 -27.70
CA CYS A 155 3.18 -2.51 -27.69
C CYS A 155 3.18 -1.47 -26.54
N LYS A 156 2.09 -1.37 -25.77
CA LYS A 156 1.95 -0.52 -24.57
C LYS A 156 2.13 0.98 -24.85
N VAL A 157 1.60 1.45 -25.98
CA VAL A 157 1.59 2.87 -26.38
C VAL A 157 0.16 3.36 -26.65
N PRO A 158 -0.10 4.68 -26.79
CA PRO A 158 -1.39 5.17 -27.26
C PRO A 158 -1.85 4.47 -28.54
N TRP A 159 -3.17 4.32 -28.71
CA TRP A 159 -3.74 3.53 -29.80
C TRP A 159 -3.32 4.03 -31.19
N HIS A 160 -3.09 3.09 -32.12
CA HIS A 160 -2.67 3.36 -33.49
C HIS A 160 -3.41 2.45 -34.48
N SER A 161 -4.44 2.98 -35.17
CA SER A 161 -5.33 2.15 -36.02
C SER A 161 -4.76 1.77 -37.40
N ASN A 162 -3.69 2.43 -37.87
CA ASN A 162 -3.22 2.32 -39.27
C ASN A 162 -1.76 1.87 -39.39
N LEU A 163 -1.15 1.49 -38.28
CA LEU A 163 0.26 1.13 -38.20
C LEU A 163 0.36 -0.20 -37.48
N SER A 164 1.24 -1.08 -37.96
CA SER A 164 1.66 -2.20 -37.13
C SER A 164 2.38 -1.65 -35.89
N CYS A 165 2.50 -2.48 -34.84
CA CYS A 165 3.30 -2.12 -33.67
C CYS A 165 4.77 -1.82 -34.04
N GLU A 166 5.28 -2.43 -35.10
CA GLU A 166 6.65 -2.25 -35.59
C GLU A 166 6.81 -0.93 -36.33
N ASP A 167 5.86 -0.57 -37.18
CA ASP A 167 5.85 0.71 -37.89
C ASP A 167 5.71 1.87 -36.90
N TYR A 168 4.82 1.75 -35.92
CA TYR A 168 4.64 2.77 -34.89
C TYR A 168 5.94 3.06 -34.14
N LYS A 169 6.67 2.01 -33.74
CA LYS A 169 7.96 2.13 -33.06
C LYS A 169 9.04 2.73 -33.96
N SER A 170 9.05 2.35 -35.23
CA SER A 170 10.03 2.86 -36.21
C SER A 170 9.88 4.36 -36.47
N LEU A 171 8.64 4.87 -36.44
CA LEU A 171 8.34 6.30 -36.57
C LEU A 171 8.62 7.10 -35.28
N HIS A 172 8.70 6.44 -34.14
CA HIS A 172 9.00 7.05 -32.84
C HIS A 172 10.26 6.42 -32.22
N PRO A 173 11.43 6.51 -32.89
CA PRO A 173 12.66 5.84 -32.44
C PRO A 173 13.25 6.48 -31.18
N ASN A 174 12.90 7.74 -30.92
CA ASN A 174 13.42 8.47 -29.78
C ASN A 174 12.60 8.13 -28.52
N PRO A 175 13.24 7.57 -27.48
CA PRO A 175 12.58 7.33 -26.22
C PRO A 175 12.06 8.65 -25.63
N THR A 176 10.86 8.59 -25.09
CA THR A 176 10.27 9.67 -24.30
C THR A 176 11.22 10.10 -23.18
N GLU A 177 11.06 11.33 -22.70
CA GLU A 177 11.88 11.81 -21.58
C GLU A 177 11.80 10.87 -20.36
N SER A 178 10.61 10.32 -20.09
CA SER A 178 10.37 9.34 -19.04
C SER A 178 11.15 8.04 -19.26
N GLU A 179 11.17 7.50 -20.49
CA GLU A 179 11.96 6.31 -20.82
C GLU A 179 13.46 6.56 -20.71
N ARG A 180 13.92 7.75 -21.11
CA ARG A 180 15.33 8.16 -20.94
C ARG A 180 15.71 8.22 -19.46
N LYS A 181 14.88 8.85 -18.62
CA LYS A 181 15.08 8.92 -17.17
C LYS A 181 15.07 7.53 -16.53
N LEU A 182 14.12 6.67 -16.91
CA LEU A 182 14.05 5.30 -16.42
C LEU A 182 15.31 4.50 -16.79
N LYS A 183 15.79 4.62 -18.03
CA LYS A 183 17.01 3.94 -18.49
C LYS A 183 18.26 4.45 -17.76
N ALA A 184 18.37 5.76 -17.55
CA ALA A 184 19.46 6.35 -16.78
C ALA A 184 19.47 5.86 -15.32
N LEU A 185 18.29 5.85 -14.67
CA LEU A 185 18.13 5.34 -13.31
C LEU A 185 18.45 3.84 -13.23
N ALA A 186 17.94 3.04 -14.17
CA ALA A 186 18.21 1.60 -14.24
C ALA A 186 19.71 1.33 -14.36
N ASN A 187 20.44 2.11 -15.17
CA ASN A 187 21.89 1.99 -15.27
C ASN A 187 22.59 2.37 -13.95
N GLN A 188 22.18 3.46 -13.32
CA GLN A 188 22.74 3.90 -12.03
C GLN A 188 22.54 2.86 -10.93
N LYS A 189 21.33 2.27 -10.86
CA LYS A 189 20.94 1.26 -9.87
C LYS A 189 21.28 -0.17 -10.29
N ARG A 190 21.92 -0.36 -11.45
CA ARG A 190 22.24 -1.66 -12.05
C ARG A 190 21.02 -2.59 -12.18
N TRP A 191 19.84 -2.02 -12.38
CA TRP A 191 18.63 -2.78 -12.67
C TRP A 191 18.72 -3.44 -14.04
N ARG A 192 18.08 -4.61 -14.18
CA ARG A 192 18.02 -5.37 -15.42
C ARG A 192 16.60 -5.61 -15.83
N GLN A 193 16.34 -5.57 -17.13
CA GLN A 193 15.02 -5.90 -17.67
C GLN A 193 14.82 -7.42 -17.64
N CYS A 194 13.71 -7.88 -17.07
CA CYS A 194 13.37 -9.29 -17.06
C CYS A 194 12.98 -9.75 -18.47
N GLY A 195 13.61 -10.81 -18.99
CA GLY A 195 13.28 -11.35 -20.32
C GLY A 195 11.83 -11.86 -20.45
N LYS A 196 11.19 -12.28 -19.35
CA LYS A 196 9.82 -12.82 -19.34
C LYS A 196 8.74 -11.73 -19.30
N CYS A 197 8.81 -10.82 -18.33
CA CYS A 197 7.78 -9.78 -18.12
C CYS A 197 8.16 -8.39 -18.62
N GLN A 198 9.42 -8.21 -19.06
CA GLN A 198 9.97 -6.95 -19.58
C GLN A 198 10.00 -5.79 -18.56
N ASN A 199 9.77 -6.05 -17.27
CA ASN A 199 9.90 -5.06 -16.19
C ASN A 199 11.36 -4.90 -15.76
N MET A 200 11.72 -3.72 -15.26
CA MET A 200 13.01 -3.47 -14.60
C MET A 200 13.03 -4.14 -13.23
N VAL A 201 14.07 -4.90 -12.95
CA VAL A 201 14.24 -5.67 -11.71
C VAL A 201 15.57 -5.29 -11.06
N GLU A 202 15.52 -5.03 -9.76
CA GLU A 202 16.71 -4.85 -8.93
C GLU A 202 17.39 -6.19 -8.65
N LEU A 203 18.70 -6.26 -8.87
CA LEU A 203 19.50 -7.43 -8.53
C LEU A 203 19.89 -7.38 -7.06
N SER A 204 19.62 -8.44 -6.31
CA SER A 204 20.24 -8.64 -5.00
C SER A 204 21.75 -8.81 -5.18
N GLN A 205 22.56 -8.16 -4.33
CA GLN A 205 24.02 -8.10 -4.46
C GLN A 205 24.63 -9.48 -4.81
N GLY A 206 25.47 -9.50 -5.87
CA GLY A 206 26.24 -10.68 -6.27
C GLY A 206 25.50 -11.72 -7.11
N CYS A 207 24.18 -11.61 -7.32
CA CYS A 207 23.42 -12.60 -8.09
C CYS A 207 23.16 -12.15 -9.53
N VAL A 208 23.47 -13.02 -10.50
CA VAL A 208 23.22 -12.81 -11.94
C VAL A 208 21.77 -13.15 -12.34
N SER A 209 21.02 -13.82 -11.46
CA SER A 209 19.66 -14.26 -11.77
C SER A 209 18.63 -13.17 -11.51
N VAL A 210 17.94 -12.76 -12.58
CA VAL A 210 16.80 -11.86 -12.51
C VAL A 210 15.59 -12.66 -12.05
N VAL A 211 15.31 -12.65 -10.75
CA VAL A 211 14.04 -13.18 -10.23
C VAL A 211 13.02 -12.05 -10.23
N CYS A 212 12.07 -12.10 -11.15
CA CYS A 212 10.88 -11.27 -11.08
C CYS A 212 10.10 -11.69 -9.83
N ARG A 213 10.01 -10.80 -8.84
CA ARG A 213 9.06 -10.93 -7.73
C ARG A 213 7.68 -10.46 -8.17
#